data_AF-A0A9K3CXH9-F1
#
_entry.id   AF-A0A9K3CXH9-F1
#
_cell.length_a   1.000
_cell.length_b   1.000
_cell.length_c   1.000
_cell.angle_alpha   90.00
_cell.angle_beta   90.00
_cell.angle_gamma   90.00
#
_symmetry.space_group_name_H-M   'P 1'
#
loop_
_entity.id
_entity.type
_entity.pdbx_description
1 polymer ?
#
loop_
_entity_poly.entity_id
_entity_poly.type
_entity_poly.pdbx_seq_one_letter_code
_entity_poly.pdbx_strand_id
1 'polypeptide(L)'
;MGRVGIRGSSGMSTQGMLINVLERLVPDFEAFTSFTPEATKHIHALTKRAKAFDVTAMETDLQQLSLYHPVAQRLGPELEALQQFLSEHPIVQVLCWDKTRPRWSREAQRVSGDCAELEASLFALHVPFLRDLKTYQGFKFDPSNTQTSLEATGELLDSISRVRLIPLPQNTTDLTFAEQDKYFKAEAFNDGVRGLYLVARHLTKNADRIKEVMAHLKQVRRPDVEECVKYNRLGKTMLTVLTHLAPRQRTALSLVSEYEALPHVTDDDIKRKEYEASHLEFQVKGDPNLSSRDKKSLEKRRVRTLKEVQDLKRTQASKACLRERLRQYLVFPEVADTLLVHQRSIEEEMQTESEGGKGSLNGQVGMMVTERPRPSSPSLPPTAVGPGYQGLLDFMQL
;
A
#
# COMPACT_ATOMS: atom_id res chain seq x y z
N MET A 1 19.39 77.96 -53.18
CA MET A 1 20.68 77.60 -53.80
C MET A 1 21.46 76.73 -52.81
N GLY A 2 21.26 75.41 -52.87
CA GLY A 2 21.86 74.45 -51.93
C GLY A 2 22.98 73.66 -52.60
N ARG A 3 24.16 73.66 -51.99
CA ARG A 3 25.40 73.04 -52.48
C ARG A 3 25.30 71.51 -52.53
N VAL A 4 25.77 70.96 -53.65
CA VAL A 4 26.06 69.55 -53.89
C VAL A 4 27.33 69.16 -53.12
N GLY A 5 27.23 68.13 -52.27
CA GLY A 5 28.37 67.49 -51.61
C GLY A 5 28.69 66.14 -52.24
N ILE A 6 29.87 66.03 -52.81
CA ILE A 6 30.40 64.85 -53.52
C ILE A 6 30.70 63.73 -52.51
N ARG A 7 30.20 62.52 -52.81
CA ARG A 7 30.55 61.27 -52.12
C ARG A 7 32.05 60.98 -52.28
N GLY A 8 32.79 61.00 -51.18
CA GLY A 8 34.11 60.38 -51.08
C GLY A 8 33.98 58.90 -50.75
N SER A 9 34.46 58.04 -51.65
CA SER A 9 34.73 56.63 -51.41
C SER A 9 35.85 56.49 -50.38
N SER A 10 35.54 56.11 -49.13
CA SER A 10 36.57 55.76 -48.16
C SER A 10 37.13 54.38 -48.54
N GLY A 11 38.39 54.36 -48.98
CA GLY A 11 39.15 53.13 -49.13
C GLY A 11 39.17 52.39 -47.79
N MET A 12 38.67 51.15 -47.78
CA MET A 12 39.06 50.20 -46.75
C MET A 12 40.57 50.03 -46.87
N SER A 13 41.30 50.56 -45.89
CA SER A 13 42.74 50.36 -45.77
C SER A 13 43.02 48.86 -45.74
N THR A 14 43.91 48.40 -46.61
CA THR A 14 44.44 47.03 -46.67
C THR A 14 45.00 46.55 -45.32
N GLN A 15 45.36 47.49 -44.44
CA GLN A 15 45.79 47.24 -43.07
C GLN A 15 44.64 46.72 -42.16
N GLY A 16 43.40 47.18 -42.37
CA GLY A 16 42.22 46.71 -41.63
C GLY A 16 41.74 45.30 -42.05
N MET A 17 42.05 44.87 -43.27
CA MET A 17 41.85 43.48 -43.71
C MET A 17 42.95 42.55 -43.17
N LEU A 18 44.21 43.01 -43.14
CA LEU A 18 45.32 42.23 -42.58
C LEU A 18 45.16 41.96 -41.08
N ILE A 19 44.69 42.94 -40.29
CA ILE A 19 44.45 42.75 -38.85
C ILE A 19 43.31 41.75 -38.60
N ASN A 20 42.21 41.81 -39.36
CA ASN A 20 41.11 40.84 -39.25
C ASN A 20 41.48 39.42 -39.72
N VAL A 21 42.41 39.28 -40.67
CA VAL A 21 42.92 37.98 -41.13
C VAL A 21 43.90 37.40 -40.12
N LEU A 22 44.77 38.24 -39.54
CA LEU A 22 45.69 37.82 -38.48
C LEU A 22 44.94 37.45 -37.19
N GLU A 23 43.93 38.21 -36.76
CA GLU A 23 43.11 37.88 -35.58
C GLU A 23 42.28 36.58 -35.76
N ARG A 24 42.01 36.16 -36.99
CA ARG A 24 41.39 34.85 -37.29
C ARG A 24 42.40 33.69 -37.39
N LEU A 25 43.67 33.97 -37.70
CA LEU A 25 44.75 32.98 -37.81
C LEU A 25 45.47 32.73 -36.47
N VAL A 26 45.44 33.70 -35.54
CA VAL A 26 46.10 33.63 -34.23
C VAL A 26 45.53 32.53 -33.30
N PRO A 27 44.20 32.31 -33.19
CA PRO A 27 43.65 31.22 -32.36
C PRO A 27 44.08 29.83 -32.87
N ASP A 28 44.22 29.70 -34.18
CA ASP A 28 44.58 28.44 -34.84
C ASP A 28 46.07 28.11 -34.64
N PHE A 29 46.93 29.13 -34.63
CA PHE A 29 48.36 28.96 -34.39
C PHE A 29 48.69 28.65 -32.92
N GLU A 30 47.94 29.19 -31.96
CA GLU A 30 48.08 28.83 -30.53
C GLU A 30 47.71 27.37 -30.26
N ALA A 31 46.64 26.86 -30.88
CA ALA A 31 46.26 25.46 -30.78
C ALA A 31 47.33 24.53 -31.39
N PHE A 32 47.88 24.90 -32.56
CA PHE A 32 48.98 24.18 -33.20
C PHE A 32 50.27 24.20 -32.36
N THR A 33 50.61 25.34 -31.76
CA THR A 33 51.82 25.49 -30.93
C THR A 33 51.71 24.76 -29.60
N SER A 34 50.51 24.58 -29.05
CA SER A 34 50.27 23.85 -27.79
C SER A 34 50.27 22.32 -27.91
N PHE A 35 50.35 21.76 -29.13
CA PHE A 35 50.32 20.31 -29.37
C PHE A 35 51.49 19.55 -28.70
N THR A 36 51.15 18.52 -27.94
CA THR A 36 52.11 17.59 -27.32
C THR A 36 51.97 16.17 -27.88
N PRO A 37 53.07 15.40 -28.02
CA PRO A 37 53.03 13.99 -28.44
C PRO A 37 52.18 13.09 -27.53
N GLU A 38 51.93 13.52 -26.28
CA GLU A 38 51.09 12.83 -25.31
C GLU A 38 49.62 12.82 -25.72
N ALA A 39 49.16 13.86 -26.43
CA ALA A 39 47.81 13.92 -26.99
C ALA A 39 47.55 12.76 -27.95
N THR A 40 48.54 12.35 -28.76
CA THR A 40 48.42 11.20 -29.67
C THR A 40 48.25 9.88 -28.91
N LYS A 41 48.96 9.70 -27.79
CA LYS A 41 48.78 8.52 -26.91
C LYS A 41 47.37 8.47 -26.32
N HIS A 42 46.82 9.62 -25.95
CA HIS A 42 45.46 9.73 -25.43
C HIS A 42 44.41 9.30 -26.47
N ILE A 43 44.53 9.76 -27.72
CA ILE A 43 43.64 9.35 -28.82
C ILE A 43 43.70 7.84 -29.09
N HIS A 44 44.89 7.25 -29.07
CA HIS A 44 45.04 5.80 -29.22
C HIS A 44 44.37 5.04 -28.07
N ALA A 45 44.50 5.51 -26.82
CA ALA A 45 43.84 4.92 -25.67
C ALA A 45 42.31 5.02 -25.76
N LEU A 46 41.76 6.18 -26.14
CA LEU A 46 40.33 6.35 -26.37
C LEU A 46 39.81 5.46 -27.50
N THR A 47 40.57 5.37 -28.61
CA THR A 47 40.22 4.51 -29.74
C THR A 47 40.20 3.04 -29.33
N LYS A 48 41.19 2.59 -28.55
CA LYS A 48 41.22 1.23 -28.00
C LYS A 48 40.02 0.96 -27.10
N ARG A 49 39.66 1.89 -26.21
CA ARG A 49 38.47 1.79 -25.36
C ARG A 49 37.18 1.74 -26.16
N ALA A 50 37.02 2.61 -27.16
CA ALA A 50 35.84 2.63 -28.04
C ALA A 50 35.71 1.35 -28.87
N LYS A 51 36.83 0.77 -29.35
CA LYS A 51 36.84 -0.52 -30.06
C LYS A 51 36.52 -1.71 -29.17
N ALA A 52 36.96 -1.67 -27.91
CA ALA A 52 36.71 -2.73 -26.94
C ALA A 52 35.28 -2.69 -26.37
N PHE A 53 34.52 -1.64 -26.68
CA PHE A 53 33.19 -1.45 -26.14
C PHE A 53 32.15 -2.25 -26.94
N ASP A 54 31.34 -3.02 -26.23
CA ASP A 54 30.27 -3.82 -26.84
C ASP A 54 28.99 -2.99 -26.99
N VAL A 55 28.77 -2.51 -28.21
CA VAL A 55 27.56 -1.73 -28.58
C VAL A 55 26.29 -2.58 -28.43
N THR A 56 26.36 -3.88 -28.69
CA THR A 56 25.17 -4.75 -28.61
C THR A 56 24.75 -5.01 -27.16
N ALA A 57 25.72 -5.17 -26.27
CA ALA A 57 25.47 -5.24 -24.83
C ALA A 57 24.85 -3.93 -24.32
N MET A 58 25.39 -2.77 -24.71
CA MET A 58 24.84 -1.46 -24.32
C MET A 58 23.41 -1.23 -24.83
N GLU A 59 23.10 -1.60 -26.08
CA GLU A 59 21.73 -1.48 -26.59
C GLU A 59 20.76 -2.39 -25.83
N THR A 60 21.21 -3.58 -25.46
CA THR A 60 20.45 -4.50 -24.60
C THR A 60 20.22 -3.91 -23.21
N ASP A 61 21.28 -3.36 -22.60
CA ASP A 61 21.25 -2.67 -21.31
C ASP A 61 20.26 -1.49 -21.31
N LEU A 62 20.28 -0.66 -22.37
CA LEU A 62 19.35 0.45 -22.54
C LEU A 62 17.89 -0.03 -22.66
N GLN A 63 17.64 -1.10 -23.42
CA GLN A 63 16.31 -1.67 -23.54
C GLN A 63 15.83 -2.24 -22.19
N GLN A 64 16.68 -3.00 -21.50
CA GLN A 64 16.35 -3.59 -20.20
C GLN A 64 16.03 -2.51 -19.16
N LEU A 65 16.83 -1.44 -19.09
CA LEU A 65 16.56 -0.34 -18.17
C LEU A 65 15.30 0.44 -18.52
N SER A 66 14.99 0.62 -19.81
CA SER A 66 13.75 1.27 -20.23
C SER A 66 12.49 0.50 -19.81
N LEU A 67 12.58 -0.83 -19.71
CA LEU A 67 11.50 -1.68 -19.21
C LEU A 67 11.47 -1.74 -17.68
N TYR A 68 12.64 -1.74 -17.04
CA TYR A 68 12.80 -1.78 -15.60
C TYR A 68 12.33 -0.50 -14.91
N HIS A 69 12.69 0.65 -15.46
CA HIS A 69 12.48 1.96 -14.82
C HIS A 69 11.00 2.21 -14.43
N PRO A 70 10.01 2.03 -15.32
CA PRO A 70 8.61 2.25 -14.98
C PRO A 70 8.10 1.32 -13.87
N VAL A 71 8.61 0.09 -13.81
CA VAL A 71 8.22 -0.90 -12.79
C VAL A 71 8.81 -0.52 -11.43
N ALA A 72 10.10 -0.21 -11.39
CA ALA A 72 10.78 0.22 -10.18
C ALA A 72 10.19 1.54 -9.62
N GLN A 73 9.79 2.46 -10.50
CA GLN A 73 9.15 3.72 -10.11
C GLN A 73 7.78 3.53 -9.45
N ARG A 74 6.98 2.54 -9.88
CA ARG A 74 5.66 2.25 -9.29
C ARG A 74 5.72 1.40 -8.04
N LEU A 75 6.66 0.46 -7.98
CA LEU A 75 6.73 -0.51 -6.89
C LEU A 75 6.98 0.14 -5.51
N GLY A 76 7.74 1.24 -5.46
CA GLY A 76 7.97 1.99 -4.22
C GLY A 76 6.67 2.56 -3.62
N PRO A 77 5.96 3.44 -4.32
CA PRO A 77 4.67 3.96 -3.87
C PRO A 77 3.62 2.87 -3.58
N GLU A 78 3.56 1.82 -4.39
CA GLU A 78 2.65 0.68 -4.16
C GLU A 78 2.98 -0.08 -2.88
N LEU A 79 4.28 -0.27 -2.59
CA LEU A 79 4.73 -0.84 -1.34
C LEU A 79 4.33 0.06 -0.17
N GLU A 80 4.64 1.35 -0.22
CA GLU A 80 4.30 2.30 0.85
C GLU A 80 2.79 2.31 1.16
N ALA A 81 1.94 2.31 0.13
CA ALA A 81 0.49 2.26 0.30
C ALA A 81 0.03 0.94 0.95
N LEU A 82 0.61 -0.20 0.54
CA LEU A 82 0.33 -1.50 1.16
C LEU A 82 0.81 -1.57 2.61
N GLN A 83 1.98 -1.01 2.91
CA GLN A 83 2.52 -0.93 4.27
C GLN A 83 1.61 -0.09 5.17
N GLN A 84 1.21 1.09 4.69
CA GLN A 84 0.31 1.97 5.41
C GLN A 84 -1.00 1.25 5.73
N PHE A 85 -1.64 0.65 4.73
CA PHE A 85 -2.88 -0.11 4.92
C PHE A 85 -2.73 -1.22 5.96
N LEU A 86 -1.66 -2.03 5.88
CA LEU A 86 -1.43 -3.13 6.82
C LEU A 86 -1.05 -2.66 8.23
N SER A 87 -0.50 -1.45 8.37
CA SER A 87 -0.22 -0.83 9.67
C SER A 87 -1.47 -0.25 10.33
N GLU A 88 -2.40 0.27 9.53
CA GLU A 88 -3.71 0.78 9.98
C GLU A 88 -4.66 -0.37 10.33
N HIS A 89 -4.49 -1.53 9.68
CA HIS A 89 -5.31 -2.73 9.85
C HIS A 89 -4.47 -3.96 10.19
N PRO A 90 -3.81 -4.02 11.35
CA PRO A 90 -2.96 -5.14 11.70
C PRO A 90 -3.79 -6.43 11.81
N ILE A 91 -3.30 -7.51 11.19
CA ILE A 91 -3.94 -8.85 11.18
C ILE A 91 -4.32 -9.32 12.59
N VAL A 92 -3.51 -8.96 13.60
CA VAL A 92 -3.77 -9.28 15.01
C VAL A 92 -5.05 -8.62 15.50
N GLN A 93 -5.38 -7.40 15.10
CA GLN A 93 -6.67 -6.79 15.46
C GLN A 93 -7.85 -7.45 14.74
N VAL A 94 -7.63 -7.99 13.54
CA VAL A 94 -8.65 -8.71 12.76
C VAL A 94 -8.89 -10.12 13.31
N LEU A 95 -7.85 -10.75 13.88
CA LEU A 95 -7.89 -12.13 14.40
C LEU A 95 -7.97 -12.23 15.94
N CYS A 96 -7.66 -11.19 16.71
CA CYS A 96 -7.72 -11.20 18.17
C CYS A 96 -9.15 -11.06 18.67
N TRP A 97 -9.93 -12.12 18.47
CA TRP A 97 -10.99 -12.50 19.37
C TRP A 97 -10.60 -13.79 20.07
N ASP A 98 -9.55 -13.72 20.90
CA ASP A 98 -9.18 -14.83 21.78
C ASP A 98 -10.26 -15.01 22.84
N LYS A 99 -10.85 -16.22 22.90
CA LYS A 99 -11.92 -16.63 23.83
C LYS A 99 -11.52 -16.55 25.30
N THR A 100 -10.24 -16.34 25.62
CA THR A 100 -9.70 -16.48 26.98
C THR A 100 -9.53 -15.17 27.77
N ARG A 101 -9.76 -13.98 27.18
CA ARG A 101 -9.63 -12.70 27.90
C ARG A 101 -10.82 -11.76 27.65
N PRO A 102 -11.79 -11.66 28.58
CA PRO A 102 -12.91 -10.72 28.49
C PRO A 102 -12.55 -9.29 28.93
N ARG A 103 -11.26 -8.91 28.83
CA ARG A 103 -10.83 -7.55 29.16
C ARG A 103 -10.66 -6.77 27.87
N TRP A 104 -11.76 -6.19 27.43
CA TRP A 104 -11.82 -5.13 26.43
C TRP A 104 -10.74 -4.11 26.74
N SER A 105 -9.61 -4.16 26.02
CA SER A 105 -8.81 -2.95 25.90
C SER A 105 -9.65 -2.02 25.03
N ARG A 106 -9.90 -0.80 25.50
CA ARG A 106 -10.60 0.25 24.72
C ARG A 106 -9.91 0.55 23.38
N GLU A 107 -8.72 -0.02 23.15
CA GLU A 107 -7.89 0.12 21.96
C GLU A 107 -8.14 -0.96 20.89
N ALA A 108 -8.62 -2.16 21.25
CA ALA A 108 -9.02 -3.19 20.27
C ALA A 108 -10.38 -2.91 19.60
N GLN A 109 -11.04 -1.82 20.01
CA GLN A 109 -12.39 -1.44 19.62
C GLN A 109 -12.49 -0.79 18.23
N ARG A 110 -11.53 -1.05 17.33
CA ARG A 110 -11.38 -0.34 16.05
C ARG A 110 -11.25 -1.21 14.80
N VAL A 111 -11.56 -2.50 14.85
CA VAL A 111 -11.98 -3.19 13.61
C VAL A 111 -13.49 -2.98 13.44
N SER A 112 -13.85 -1.71 13.28
CA SER A 112 -15.21 -1.21 12.99
C SER A 112 -15.41 -1.03 11.48
N GLY A 113 -14.62 -1.73 10.66
CA GLY A 113 -14.71 -1.65 9.21
C GLY A 113 -15.53 -2.82 8.66
N ASP A 114 -16.35 -2.54 7.65
CA ASP A 114 -16.93 -3.59 6.81
C ASP A 114 -15.78 -4.42 6.23
N CYS A 115 -15.70 -5.70 6.59
CA CYS A 115 -14.68 -6.63 6.10
C CYS A 115 -14.70 -6.70 4.57
N ALA A 116 -15.83 -6.48 3.91
CA ALA A 116 -15.93 -6.46 2.46
C ALA A 116 -15.31 -5.19 1.86
N GLU A 117 -15.45 -4.04 2.52
CA GLU A 117 -14.79 -2.79 2.10
C GLU A 117 -13.27 -2.89 2.29
N LEU A 118 -12.83 -3.48 3.41
CA LEU A 118 -11.42 -3.76 3.67
C LEU A 118 -10.85 -4.75 2.66
N GLU A 119 -11.60 -5.81 2.32
CA GLU A 119 -11.21 -6.78 1.29
C GLU A 119 -11.02 -6.08 -0.06
N ALA A 120 -12.00 -5.29 -0.49
CA ALA A 120 -11.96 -4.57 -1.75
C ALA A 120 -10.78 -3.59 -1.81
N SER A 121 -10.54 -2.84 -0.73
CA SER A 121 -9.45 -1.87 -0.63
C SER A 121 -8.09 -2.56 -0.68
N LEU A 122 -7.91 -3.63 0.09
CA LEU A 122 -6.67 -4.40 0.08
C LEU A 122 -6.44 -5.08 -1.28
N PHE A 123 -7.49 -5.58 -1.92
CA PHE A 123 -7.39 -6.20 -3.24
C PHE A 123 -6.93 -5.19 -4.30
N ALA A 124 -7.48 -3.97 -4.26
CA ALA A 124 -7.10 -2.88 -5.16
C ALA A 124 -5.63 -2.47 -4.99
N LEU A 125 -5.06 -2.58 -3.78
CA LEU A 125 -3.64 -2.31 -3.52
C LEU A 125 -2.74 -3.50 -3.87
N HIS A 126 -3.14 -4.71 -3.48
CA HIS A 126 -2.31 -5.91 -3.57
C HIS A 126 -2.15 -6.42 -5.01
N VAL A 127 -3.17 -6.31 -5.85
CA VAL A 127 -3.12 -6.83 -7.23
C VAL A 127 -2.11 -6.07 -8.12
N PRO A 128 -2.12 -4.73 -8.20
CA PRO A 128 -1.10 -3.98 -8.93
C PRO A 128 0.30 -4.25 -8.38
N PHE A 129 0.45 -4.21 -7.05
CA PHE A 129 1.71 -4.48 -6.36
C PHE A 129 2.28 -5.87 -6.71
N LEU A 130 1.45 -6.91 -6.65
CA LEU A 130 1.88 -8.27 -6.98
C LEU A 130 2.28 -8.41 -8.46
N ARG A 131 1.55 -7.75 -9.36
CA ARG A 131 1.88 -7.75 -10.79
C ARG A 131 3.26 -7.12 -11.00
N ASP A 132 3.48 -5.94 -10.45
CA ASP A 132 4.72 -5.18 -10.64
C ASP A 132 5.91 -5.86 -9.93
N LEU A 133 5.70 -6.47 -8.75
CA LEU A 133 6.70 -7.30 -8.07
C LEU A 133 7.10 -8.53 -8.92
N LYS A 134 6.13 -9.21 -9.54
CA LYS A 134 6.43 -10.35 -10.43
C LYS A 134 7.21 -9.91 -11.67
N THR A 135 6.83 -8.78 -12.26
CA THR A 135 7.58 -8.20 -13.37
C THR A 135 9.01 -7.84 -12.94
N TYR A 136 9.16 -7.22 -11.76
CA TYR A 136 10.46 -6.86 -11.19
C TYR A 136 11.36 -8.09 -11.00
N GLN A 137 10.81 -9.17 -10.41
CA GLN A 137 11.53 -10.44 -10.22
C GLN A 137 11.82 -11.18 -11.54
N GLY A 138 11.09 -10.88 -12.61
CA GLY A 138 11.29 -11.45 -13.94
C GLY A 138 12.50 -10.88 -14.68
N PHE A 139 13.04 -9.73 -14.25
CA PHE A 139 14.23 -9.16 -14.86
C PHE A 139 15.47 -9.99 -14.53
N LYS A 140 16.10 -10.56 -15.57
CA LYS A 140 17.32 -11.38 -15.47
C LYS A 140 18.59 -10.56 -15.68
N PHE A 141 18.67 -9.38 -15.07
CA PHE A 141 19.86 -8.54 -15.12
C PHE A 141 20.05 -7.83 -13.78
N ASP A 142 21.27 -7.40 -13.49
CA ASP A 142 21.58 -6.60 -12.31
C ASP A 142 21.55 -5.11 -12.70
N PRO A 143 20.55 -4.34 -12.23
CA PRO A 143 20.46 -2.91 -12.53
C PRO A 143 21.69 -2.13 -12.10
N SER A 144 22.43 -2.60 -11.09
CA SER A 144 23.66 -1.96 -10.61
C SER A 144 24.79 -2.07 -11.60
N ASN A 145 25.00 -3.27 -12.13
CA ASN A 145 26.04 -3.53 -13.12
C ASN A 145 25.72 -2.82 -14.43
N THR A 146 24.46 -2.88 -14.86
CA THR A 146 24.00 -2.20 -16.07
C THR A 146 24.10 -0.67 -15.93
N GLN A 147 23.75 -0.10 -14.77
CA GLN A 147 23.95 1.32 -14.51
C GLN A 147 25.43 1.71 -14.55
N THR A 148 26.31 0.93 -13.90
CA THR A 148 27.76 1.17 -13.88
C THR A 148 28.35 1.12 -15.30
N SER A 149 27.89 0.16 -16.12
CA SER A 149 28.25 0.03 -17.53
C SER A 149 27.88 1.30 -18.33
N LEU A 150 26.66 1.81 -18.16
CA LEU A 150 26.20 3.02 -18.83
C LEU A 150 26.89 4.30 -18.32
N GLU A 151 27.22 4.37 -17.04
CA GLU A 151 28.02 5.48 -16.48
C GLU A 151 29.41 5.53 -17.13
N ALA A 152 30.10 4.39 -17.20
CA ALA A 152 31.39 4.28 -17.89
C ALA A 152 31.28 4.63 -19.40
N THR A 153 30.13 4.34 -20.01
CA THR A 153 29.84 4.71 -21.41
C THR A 153 29.66 6.22 -21.55
N GLY A 154 28.92 6.84 -20.63
CA GLY A 154 28.75 8.29 -20.55
C GLY A 154 30.08 9.02 -20.38
N GLU A 155 30.95 8.53 -19.49
CA GLU A 155 32.29 9.08 -19.30
C GLU A 155 33.17 8.96 -20.56
N LEU A 156 33.07 7.84 -21.27
CA LEU A 156 33.78 7.63 -22.54
C LEU A 156 33.28 8.62 -23.60
N LEU A 157 31.96 8.80 -23.71
CA LEU A 157 31.34 9.76 -24.62
C LEU A 157 31.74 11.21 -24.30
N ASP A 158 31.75 11.58 -23.02
CA ASP A 158 32.19 12.90 -22.59
C ASP A 158 33.68 13.12 -22.91
N SER A 159 34.51 12.09 -22.72
CA SER A 159 35.94 12.13 -23.08
C SER A 159 36.14 12.32 -24.59
N ILE A 160 35.38 11.59 -25.42
CA ILE A 160 35.42 11.72 -26.89
C ILE A 160 34.93 13.11 -27.31
N SER A 161 33.88 13.64 -26.67
CA SER A 161 33.30 14.95 -27.00
C SER A 161 34.22 16.14 -26.74
N ARG A 162 35.22 15.97 -25.87
CA ARG A 162 36.26 16.99 -25.55
C ARG A 162 37.41 16.99 -26.56
N VAL A 163 37.54 15.95 -27.38
CA VAL A 163 38.57 15.88 -28.42
C VAL A 163 38.22 16.87 -29.54
N ARG A 164 39.19 17.71 -29.91
CA ARG A 164 39.07 18.67 -31.02
C ARG A 164 40.16 18.40 -32.03
N LEU A 165 39.84 18.64 -33.31
CA LEU A 165 40.85 18.66 -34.37
C LEU A 165 41.75 19.88 -34.15
N ILE A 166 43.04 19.72 -34.43
CA ILE A 166 44.01 20.81 -34.41
C ILE A 166 43.91 21.51 -35.77
N PRO A 167 43.59 22.82 -35.80
CA PRO A 167 43.65 23.57 -37.05
C PRO A 167 45.09 23.60 -37.56
N LEU A 168 45.28 23.23 -38.83
CA LEU A 168 46.60 23.16 -39.46
C LEU A 168 46.80 24.35 -40.41
N PRO A 169 48.02 24.91 -40.50
CA PRO A 169 48.36 25.94 -41.49
C PRO A 169 48.03 25.46 -42.92
N GLN A 170 47.38 26.31 -43.72
CA GLN A 170 47.04 25.98 -45.11
C GLN A 170 48.26 25.95 -46.04
N ASN A 171 49.32 26.67 -45.68
CA ASN A 171 50.57 26.70 -46.42
C ASN A 171 51.73 26.19 -45.55
N THR A 172 52.49 25.24 -46.09
CA THR A 172 53.64 24.62 -45.43
C THR A 172 54.99 25.10 -45.97
N THR A 173 55.00 25.94 -47.02
CA THR A 173 56.24 26.41 -47.67
C THR A 173 57.11 27.28 -46.77
N ASP A 174 56.49 28.00 -45.85
CA ASP A 174 57.15 29.00 -45.01
C ASP A 174 57.48 28.46 -43.60
N LEU A 175 57.21 27.17 -43.36
CA LEU A 175 57.51 26.49 -42.11
C LEU A 175 58.98 26.03 -42.07
N THR A 176 59.63 26.23 -40.94
CA THR A 176 60.93 25.62 -40.65
C THR A 176 60.82 24.09 -40.58
N PHE A 177 61.95 23.36 -40.69
CA PHE A 177 61.95 21.90 -40.60
C PHE A 177 61.33 21.37 -39.29
N ALA A 178 61.56 22.05 -38.16
CA ALA A 178 60.97 21.70 -36.88
C ALA A 178 59.44 21.92 -36.85
N GLU A 179 58.96 22.97 -37.50
CA GLU A 179 57.53 23.25 -37.65
C GLU A 179 56.86 22.28 -38.63
N GLN A 180 57.55 21.85 -39.68
CA GLN A 180 57.08 20.81 -40.60
C GLN A 180 56.96 19.45 -39.90
N ASP A 181 57.94 19.04 -39.08
CA ASP A 181 57.84 17.82 -38.27
C ASP A 181 56.64 17.88 -37.29
N LYS A 182 56.42 19.05 -36.67
CA LYS A 182 55.25 19.29 -35.81
C LYS A 182 53.93 19.25 -36.60
N TYR A 183 53.90 19.80 -37.81
CA TYR A 183 52.78 19.75 -38.74
C TYR A 183 52.37 18.30 -39.01
N PHE A 184 53.29 17.46 -39.46
CA PHE A 184 52.98 16.06 -39.77
C PHE A 184 52.52 15.26 -38.54
N LYS A 185 53.05 15.55 -37.34
CA LYS A 185 52.58 14.94 -36.09
C LYS A 185 51.15 15.38 -35.73
N ALA A 186 50.81 16.65 -35.95
CA ALA A 186 49.47 17.17 -35.73
C ALA A 186 48.46 16.66 -36.78
N GLU A 187 48.91 16.44 -38.03
CA GLU A 187 48.13 15.79 -39.08
C GLU A 187 47.82 14.32 -38.72
N ALA A 188 48.83 13.56 -38.31
CA ALA A 188 48.64 12.19 -37.83
C ALA A 188 47.71 12.11 -36.61
N PHE A 189 47.77 13.11 -35.71
CA PHE A 189 46.81 13.25 -34.62
C PHE A 189 45.38 13.46 -35.15
N ASN A 190 45.19 14.39 -36.09
CA ASN A 190 43.89 14.67 -36.70
C ASN A 190 43.29 13.44 -37.39
N ASP A 191 44.11 12.64 -38.07
CA ASP A 191 43.68 11.35 -38.64
C ASP A 191 43.26 10.36 -37.56
N GLY A 192 43.99 10.31 -36.44
CA GLY A 192 43.60 9.54 -35.26
C GLY A 192 42.24 9.98 -34.70
N VAL A 193 41.99 11.29 -34.62
CA VAL A 193 40.70 11.85 -34.18
C VAL A 193 39.57 11.47 -35.15
N ARG A 194 39.79 11.56 -36.46
CA ARG A 194 38.81 11.11 -37.47
C ARG A 194 38.52 9.61 -37.33
N GLY A 195 39.55 8.79 -37.13
CA GLY A 195 39.42 7.36 -36.86
C GLY A 195 38.62 7.06 -35.59
N LEU A 196 38.87 7.81 -34.51
CA LEU A 196 38.10 7.71 -33.26
C LEU A 196 36.62 7.99 -33.50
N TYR A 197 36.27 9.07 -34.22
CA TYR A 197 34.87 9.39 -34.52
C TYR A 197 34.18 8.32 -35.36
N LEU A 198 34.90 7.71 -36.32
CA LEU A 198 34.36 6.59 -37.11
C LEU A 198 34.03 5.38 -36.23
N VAL A 199 34.94 5.00 -35.32
CA VAL A 199 34.71 3.88 -34.38
C VAL A 199 33.60 4.21 -33.38
N ALA A 200 33.58 5.43 -32.84
CA ALA A 200 32.65 5.86 -31.81
C ALA A 200 31.24 6.21 -32.36
N ARG A 201 31.02 6.15 -33.67
CA ARG A 201 29.77 6.56 -34.33
C ARG A 201 28.52 5.96 -33.68
N HIS A 202 28.58 4.68 -33.31
CA HIS A 202 27.47 3.97 -32.68
C HIS A 202 27.20 4.42 -31.23
N LEU A 203 28.26 4.76 -30.50
CA LEU A 203 28.15 5.35 -29.16
C LEU A 203 27.52 6.74 -29.25
N THR A 204 28.02 7.58 -30.16
CA THR A 204 27.53 8.95 -30.33
C THR A 204 26.06 8.99 -30.77
N LYS A 205 25.60 8.01 -31.55
CA LYS A 205 24.19 7.89 -31.94
C LYS A 205 23.26 7.63 -30.73
N ASN A 206 23.76 6.97 -29.69
CA ASN A 206 22.99 6.65 -28.49
C ASN A 206 23.25 7.62 -27.32
N ALA A 207 24.08 8.67 -27.51
CA ALA A 207 24.49 9.58 -26.44
C ALA A 207 23.31 10.24 -25.71
N ASP A 208 22.31 10.73 -26.47
CA ASP A 208 21.13 11.37 -25.88
C ASP A 208 20.28 10.37 -25.10
N ARG A 209 20.09 9.16 -25.64
CA ARG A 209 19.35 8.08 -24.97
C ARG A 209 20.01 7.64 -23.68
N ILE A 210 21.34 7.52 -23.67
CA ILE A 210 22.11 7.19 -22.45
C ILE A 210 21.90 8.28 -21.40
N LYS A 211 22.01 9.56 -21.78
CA LYS A 211 21.79 10.69 -20.86
C LYS A 211 20.37 10.72 -20.30
N GLU A 212 19.37 10.49 -21.14
CA GLU A 212 17.96 10.41 -20.75
C GLU A 212 17.71 9.28 -19.75
N VAL A 213 18.13 8.05 -20.07
CA VAL A 213 17.96 6.88 -19.19
C VAL A 213 18.69 7.09 -17.85
N MET A 214 19.92 7.62 -17.87
CA MET A 214 20.68 7.91 -16.66
C MET A 214 20.04 8.99 -15.79
N ALA A 215 19.45 10.03 -16.41
CA ALA A 215 18.71 11.06 -15.68
C ALA A 215 17.47 10.47 -14.98
N HIS A 216 16.74 9.58 -15.66
CA HIS A 216 15.59 8.88 -15.12
C HIS A 216 15.94 7.91 -13.99
N LEU A 217 17.06 7.18 -14.09
CA LEU A 217 17.49 6.25 -13.05
C LEU A 217 17.90 6.94 -11.75
N LYS A 218 18.48 8.15 -11.82
CA LYS A 218 18.84 8.93 -10.62
C LYS A 218 17.64 9.28 -9.74
N GLN A 219 16.43 9.31 -10.31
CA GLN A 219 15.20 9.65 -9.60
C GLN A 219 14.50 8.43 -8.99
N VAL A 220 14.89 7.21 -9.39
CA VAL A 220 14.20 5.99 -8.95
C VAL A 220 14.93 5.38 -7.76
N ARG A 221 14.23 5.31 -6.63
CA ARG A 221 14.67 4.53 -5.48
C ARG A 221 14.57 3.05 -5.84
N ARG A 222 15.66 2.29 -5.64
CA ARG A 222 15.64 0.85 -5.86
C ARG A 222 14.72 0.17 -4.84
N PRO A 223 13.74 -0.62 -5.28
CA PRO A 223 12.87 -1.36 -4.37
C PRO A 223 13.67 -2.39 -3.58
N ASP A 224 13.44 -2.45 -2.27
CA ASP A 224 13.93 -3.54 -1.43
C ASP A 224 13.09 -4.79 -1.69
N VAL A 225 13.70 -5.78 -2.33
CA VAL A 225 13.01 -7.02 -2.74
C VAL A 225 12.60 -7.85 -1.52
N GLU A 226 13.40 -7.87 -0.46
CA GLU A 226 13.07 -8.64 0.75
C GLU A 226 11.86 -8.03 1.45
N GLU A 227 11.84 -6.70 1.54
CA GLU A 227 10.70 -5.96 2.07
C GLU A 227 9.44 -6.16 1.21
N CYS A 228 9.55 -6.08 -0.12
CA CYS A 228 8.44 -6.34 -1.02
C CYS A 228 7.86 -7.75 -0.83
N VAL A 229 8.73 -8.76 -0.72
CA VAL A 229 8.31 -10.16 -0.50
C VAL A 229 7.62 -10.32 0.86
N LYS A 230 8.11 -9.65 1.91
CA LYS A 230 7.49 -9.65 3.24
C LYS A 230 6.06 -9.10 3.18
N TYR A 231 5.87 -7.91 2.60
CA TYR A 231 4.54 -7.29 2.54
C TYR A 231 3.60 -7.97 1.56
N ASN A 232 4.12 -8.59 0.49
CA ASN A 232 3.32 -9.48 -0.35
C ASN A 232 2.71 -10.64 0.46
N ARG A 233 3.52 -11.30 1.30
CA ARG A 233 3.04 -12.40 2.16
C ARG A 233 1.98 -11.91 3.15
N LEU A 234 2.24 -10.79 3.83
CA LEU A 234 1.29 -10.21 4.78
C LEU A 234 -0.04 -9.81 4.10
N GLY A 235 0.02 -9.10 2.97
CA GLY A 235 -1.15 -8.72 2.19
C GLY A 235 -1.95 -9.95 1.72
N LYS A 236 -1.27 -11.00 1.25
CA LYS A 236 -1.93 -12.25 0.85
C LYS A 236 -2.63 -12.93 2.02
N THR A 237 -1.97 -13.03 3.19
CA THR A 237 -2.58 -13.62 4.40
C THR A 237 -3.80 -12.82 4.83
N MET A 238 -3.70 -11.49 4.88
CA MET A 238 -4.81 -10.61 5.24
C MET A 238 -5.98 -10.73 4.25
N LEU A 239 -5.71 -10.79 2.94
CA LEU A 239 -6.75 -11.04 1.93
C LEU A 239 -7.46 -12.37 2.20
N THR A 240 -6.73 -13.46 2.40
CA THR A 240 -7.35 -14.77 2.70
C THR A 240 -8.27 -14.69 3.92
N VAL A 241 -7.84 -14.01 4.99
CA VAL A 241 -8.66 -13.81 6.18
C VAL A 241 -9.93 -13.01 5.86
N LEU A 242 -9.80 -11.87 5.15
CA LEU A 242 -10.93 -11.01 4.82
C LEU A 242 -11.94 -11.69 3.90
N THR A 243 -11.48 -12.45 2.90
CA THR A 243 -12.35 -13.23 1.99
C THR A 243 -13.18 -14.28 2.75
N HIS A 244 -12.67 -14.80 3.88
CA HIS A 244 -13.43 -15.69 4.76
C HIS A 244 -14.37 -14.93 5.71
N LEU A 245 -13.96 -13.76 6.22
CA LEU A 245 -14.73 -13.00 7.20
C LEU A 245 -15.87 -12.18 6.57
N ALA A 246 -15.66 -11.54 5.42
CA ALA A 246 -16.65 -10.71 4.75
C ALA A 246 -18.02 -11.39 4.53
N PRO A 247 -18.12 -12.61 3.97
CA PRO A 247 -19.42 -13.29 3.81
C PRO A 247 -20.05 -13.65 5.17
N ARG A 248 -19.23 -13.98 6.17
CA ARG A 248 -19.70 -14.27 7.53
C ARG A 248 -20.26 -13.02 8.21
N GLN A 249 -19.62 -11.87 8.04
CA GLN A 249 -20.10 -10.59 8.57
C GLN A 249 -21.45 -10.22 7.96
N ARG A 250 -21.60 -10.34 6.64
CA ARG A 250 -22.90 -10.10 5.97
C ARG A 250 -24.01 -10.99 6.51
N THR A 251 -23.72 -12.28 6.67
CA THR A 251 -24.68 -13.24 7.25
C THR A 251 -25.03 -12.86 8.68
N ALA A 252 -24.03 -12.49 9.49
CA ALA A 252 -24.21 -12.07 10.87
C ALA A 252 -25.09 -10.82 10.98
N LEU A 253 -24.81 -9.78 10.17
CA LEU A 253 -25.59 -8.54 10.15
C LEU A 253 -27.03 -8.77 9.70
N SER A 254 -27.27 -9.66 8.73
CA SER A 254 -28.63 -10.07 8.35
C SER A 254 -29.37 -10.72 9.52
N LEU A 255 -28.70 -11.62 10.25
CA LEU A 255 -29.29 -12.28 11.42
C LEU A 255 -29.53 -11.32 12.58
N VAL A 256 -28.67 -10.31 12.78
CA VAL A 256 -28.87 -9.24 13.77
C VAL A 256 -30.13 -8.45 13.41
N SER A 257 -30.29 -8.04 12.15
CA SER A 257 -31.49 -7.34 11.70
C SER A 257 -32.77 -8.17 11.90
N GLU A 258 -32.73 -9.47 11.58
CA GLU A 258 -33.85 -10.39 11.85
C GLU A 258 -34.15 -10.51 13.35
N TYR A 259 -33.11 -10.55 14.19
CA TYR A 259 -33.24 -10.67 15.64
C TYR A 259 -33.83 -9.42 16.30
N GLU A 260 -33.39 -8.24 15.85
CA GLU A 260 -33.88 -6.94 16.32
C GLU A 260 -35.32 -6.67 15.86
N ALA A 261 -35.71 -7.18 14.69
CA ALA A 261 -37.07 -7.04 14.19
C ALA A 261 -38.10 -7.84 15.02
N LEU A 262 -37.69 -8.89 15.73
CA LEU A 262 -38.58 -9.63 16.62
C LEU A 262 -38.77 -8.89 17.95
N PRO A 263 -40.02 -8.70 18.42
CA PRO A 263 -40.25 -8.08 19.72
C PRO A 263 -39.63 -8.92 20.85
N HIS A 264 -39.21 -8.26 21.92
CA HIS A 264 -38.88 -8.98 23.15
C HIS A 264 -40.18 -9.52 23.75
N VAL A 265 -40.20 -10.82 24.06
CA VAL A 265 -41.33 -11.50 24.68
C VAL A 265 -40.79 -12.20 25.91
N THR A 266 -41.22 -11.75 27.08
CA THR A 266 -40.84 -12.34 28.36
C THR A 266 -41.73 -13.55 28.68
N ASP A 267 -41.28 -14.41 29.60
CA ASP A 267 -42.13 -15.49 30.11
C ASP A 267 -43.39 -14.92 30.80
N ASP A 268 -43.30 -13.72 31.38
CA ASP A 268 -44.42 -13.10 32.09
C ASP A 268 -45.46 -12.50 31.15
N ASP A 269 -45.07 -12.02 29.96
CA ASP A 269 -46.01 -11.66 28.89
C ASP A 269 -46.87 -12.86 28.48
N ILE A 270 -46.22 -14.02 28.33
CA ILE A 270 -46.89 -15.29 28.00
C ILE A 270 -47.80 -15.72 29.15
N LYS A 271 -47.31 -15.76 30.40
CA LYS A 271 -48.12 -16.14 31.57
C LYS A 271 -49.32 -15.20 31.77
N ARG A 272 -49.15 -13.89 31.56
CA ARG A 272 -50.24 -12.91 31.67
C ARG A 272 -51.35 -13.18 30.66
N LYS A 273 -50.97 -13.53 29.42
CA LYS A 273 -51.92 -13.89 28.36
C LYS A 273 -52.55 -15.27 28.56
N GLU A 274 -51.80 -16.23 29.10
CA GLU A 274 -52.35 -17.53 29.52
C GLU A 274 -53.38 -17.37 30.63
N TYR A 275 -53.09 -16.51 31.62
CA TYR A 275 -54.04 -16.17 32.69
C TYR A 275 -55.31 -15.51 32.14
N GLU A 276 -55.20 -14.56 31.19
CA GLU A 276 -56.36 -13.98 30.51
C GLU A 276 -57.22 -15.06 29.84
N ALA A 277 -56.59 -16.00 29.13
CA ALA A 277 -57.30 -17.11 28.48
C ALA A 277 -57.99 -18.05 29.50
N SER A 278 -57.32 -18.39 30.61
CA SER A 278 -57.88 -19.21 31.68
C SER A 278 -59.03 -18.51 32.40
N HIS A 279 -58.93 -17.20 32.64
CA HIS A 279 -60.00 -16.41 33.24
C HIS A 279 -61.24 -16.34 32.34
N LEU A 280 -61.04 -16.15 31.02
CA LEU A 280 -62.14 -16.21 30.05
C LEU A 280 -62.81 -17.59 30.00
N GLU A 281 -62.04 -18.67 30.10
CA GLU A 281 -62.57 -20.03 30.19
C GLU A 281 -63.41 -20.24 31.46
N PHE A 282 -62.92 -19.75 32.59
CA PHE A 282 -63.64 -19.79 33.85
C PHE A 282 -64.96 -19.03 33.76
N GLN A 283 -65.00 -17.85 33.13
CA GLN A 283 -66.23 -17.09 32.93
C GLN A 283 -67.25 -17.84 32.05
N VAL A 284 -66.80 -18.44 30.94
CA VAL A 284 -67.69 -19.21 30.04
C VAL A 284 -68.31 -20.42 30.73
N LYS A 285 -67.54 -21.12 31.57
CA LYS A 285 -67.97 -22.37 32.23
C LYS A 285 -68.64 -22.16 33.60
N GLY A 286 -68.24 -21.12 34.32
CA GLY A 286 -68.57 -20.91 35.73
C GLY A 286 -69.84 -20.11 35.99
N ASP A 287 -70.31 -19.29 35.03
CA ASP A 287 -71.53 -18.50 35.21
C ASP A 287 -72.73 -19.14 34.45
N PRO A 288 -73.68 -19.77 35.18
CA PRO A 288 -74.86 -20.38 34.58
C PRO A 288 -75.83 -19.36 33.97
N ASN A 289 -75.76 -18.09 34.37
CA ASN A 289 -76.71 -17.03 33.98
C ASN A 289 -76.28 -16.25 32.72
N LEU A 290 -75.10 -16.55 32.16
CA LEU A 290 -74.63 -15.94 30.92
C LEU A 290 -75.55 -16.26 29.74
N SER A 291 -75.95 -15.22 28.99
CA SER A 291 -76.73 -15.39 27.77
C SER A 291 -75.95 -16.18 26.72
N SER A 292 -76.65 -16.88 25.82
CA SER A 292 -76.01 -17.63 24.72
C SER A 292 -75.15 -16.72 23.83
N ARG A 293 -75.52 -15.44 23.69
CA ARG A 293 -74.77 -14.42 22.94
C ARG A 293 -73.46 -14.07 23.65
N ASP A 294 -73.48 -13.89 24.96
CA ASP A 294 -72.30 -13.52 25.74
C ASP A 294 -71.32 -14.69 25.87
N LYS A 295 -71.84 -15.92 26.07
CA LYS A 295 -71.03 -17.14 26.00
C LYS A 295 -70.27 -17.24 24.67
N LYS A 296 -70.95 -17.00 23.55
CA LYS A 296 -70.33 -17.03 22.21
C LYS A 296 -69.29 -15.92 22.02
N SER A 297 -69.53 -14.73 22.58
CA SER A 297 -68.59 -13.60 22.54
C SER A 297 -67.32 -13.89 23.35
N LEU A 298 -67.48 -14.39 24.58
CA LEU A 298 -66.38 -14.78 25.45
C LEU A 298 -65.56 -15.94 24.86
N GLU A 299 -66.22 -16.94 24.27
CA GLU A 299 -65.51 -18.04 23.60
C GLU A 299 -64.69 -17.54 22.41
N LYS A 300 -65.24 -16.61 21.61
CA LYS A 300 -64.49 -15.97 20.51
C LYS A 300 -63.26 -15.21 21.03
N ARG A 301 -63.39 -14.50 22.16
CA ARG A 301 -62.27 -13.78 22.80
C ARG A 301 -61.24 -14.75 23.38
N ARG A 302 -61.67 -15.86 23.99
CA ARG A 302 -60.79 -16.93 24.48
C ARG A 302 -59.97 -17.53 23.35
N VAL A 303 -60.60 -17.89 22.23
CA VAL A 303 -59.89 -18.41 21.03
C VAL A 303 -58.88 -17.40 20.50
N ARG A 304 -59.23 -16.11 20.45
CA ARG A 304 -58.27 -15.06 20.05
C ARG A 304 -57.08 -14.98 21.02
N THR A 305 -57.34 -15.00 22.33
CA THR A 305 -56.29 -14.92 23.36
C THR A 305 -55.37 -16.13 23.33
N LEU A 306 -55.91 -17.34 23.15
CA LEU A 306 -55.11 -18.56 22.97
C LEU A 306 -54.24 -18.50 21.72
N LYS A 307 -54.74 -17.91 20.62
CA LYS A 307 -53.94 -17.66 19.43
C LYS A 307 -52.81 -16.67 19.72
N GLU A 308 -53.09 -15.56 20.42
CA GLU A 308 -52.07 -14.61 20.85
C GLU A 308 -50.97 -15.28 21.71
N VAL A 309 -51.33 -16.16 22.66
CA VAL A 309 -50.36 -16.95 23.44
C VAL A 309 -49.49 -17.82 22.54
N GLN A 310 -50.08 -18.50 21.55
CA GLN A 310 -49.32 -19.32 20.60
C GLN A 310 -48.36 -18.46 19.76
N ASP A 311 -48.80 -17.28 19.32
CA ASP A 311 -47.98 -16.36 18.53
C ASP A 311 -46.82 -15.77 19.38
N LEU A 312 -47.06 -15.46 20.66
CA LEU A 312 -46.02 -15.04 21.60
C LEU A 312 -44.98 -16.15 21.85
N LYS A 313 -45.43 -17.38 22.12
CA LYS A 313 -44.55 -18.55 22.28
C LYS A 313 -43.70 -18.82 21.04
N ARG A 314 -44.30 -18.71 19.84
CA ARG A 314 -43.57 -18.84 18.56
C ARG A 314 -42.52 -17.75 18.42
N THR A 315 -42.88 -16.50 18.72
CA THR A 315 -41.95 -15.36 18.64
C THR A 315 -40.77 -15.53 19.59
N GLN A 316 -41.02 -15.96 20.83
CA GLN A 316 -39.98 -16.27 21.81
C GLN A 316 -39.05 -17.40 21.33
N ALA A 317 -39.62 -18.49 20.79
CA ALA A 317 -38.85 -19.61 20.26
C ALA A 317 -38.01 -19.22 19.04
N SER A 318 -38.57 -18.43 18.12
CA SER A 318 -37.85 -17.88 16.95
C SER A 318 -36.69 -16.99 17.39
N LYS A 319 -36.91 -16.11 18.37
CA LYS A 319 -35.86 -15.23 18.91
C LYS A 319 -34.76 -16.02 19.62
N ALA A 320 -35.11 -17.07 20.38
CA ALA A 320 -34.14 -17.98 20.98
C ALA A 320 -33.31 -18.74 19.94
N CYS A 321 -33.94 -19.21 18.85
CA CYS A 321 -33.25 -19.87 17.74
C CYS A 321 -32.26 -18.92 17.05
N LEU A 322 -32.67 -17.68 16.75
CA LEU A 322 -31.78 -16.66 16.18
C LEU A 322 -30.62 -16.32 17.13
N ARG A 323 -30.88 -16.22 18.43
CA ARG A 323 -29.84 -16.01 19.45
C ARG A 323 -28.77 -17.10 19.39
N GLU A 324 -29.18 -18.37 19.28
CA GLU A 324 -28.23 -19.49 19.19
C GLU A 324 -27.41 -19.44 17.90
N ARG A 325 -28.03 -19.09 16.77
CA ARG A 325 -27.33 -18.91 15.49
C ARG A 325 -26.32 -17.75 15.58
N LEU A 326 -26.70 -16.63 16.19
CA LEU A 326 -25.83 -15.46 16.37
C LEU A 326 -24.61 -15.74 17.24
N ARG A 327 -24.66 -16.69 18.20
CA ARG A 327 -23.50 -17.07 19.02
C ARG A 327 -22.30 -17.54 18.21
N GLN A 328 -22.51 -18.08 17.01
CA GLN A 328 -21.44 -18.51 16.11
C GLN A 328 -20.68 -17.33 15.45
N TYR A 329 -21.25 -16.13 15.56
CA TYR A 329 -20.78 -14.90 14.95
C TYR A 329 -20.33 -13.86 15.99
N LEU A 330 -20.04 -14.30 17.23
CA LEU A 330 -19.49 -13.46 18.29
C LEU A 330 -18.13 -12.82 17.93
N VAL A 331 -17.52 -13.17 16.80
CA VAL A 331 -16.33 -12.50 16.25
C VAL A 331 -16.64 -11.12 15.64
N PHE A 332 -17.91 -10.73 15.55
CA PHE A 332 -18.30 -9.41 15.06
C PHE A 332 -18.86 -8.55 16.21
N PRO A 333 -18.37 -7.30 16.36
CA PRO A 333 -18.77 -6.42 17.47
C PRO A 333 -20.27 -6.14 17.46
N GLU A 334 -20.90 -5.99 16.30
CA GLU A 334 -22.34 -5.73 16.17
C GLU A 334 -23.17 -6.88 16.76
N VAL A 335 -22.72 -8.13 16.56
CA VAL A 335 -23.37 -9.32 17.14
C VAL A 335 -23.17 -9.37 18.65
N ALA A 336 -21.95 -9.12 19.11
CA ALA A 336 -21.64 -9.12 20.54
C ALA A 336 -22.47 -8.06 21.28
N ASP A 337 -22.55 -6.85 20.74
CA ASP A 337 -23.32 -5.74 21.31
C ASP A 337 -24.83 -6.07 21.34
N THR A 338 -25.38 -6.60 20.23
CA THR A 338 -26.79 -7.01 20.17
C THR A 338 -27.14 -8.03 21.25
N LEU A 339 -26.26 -9.02 21.47
CA LEU A 339 -26.48 -10.07 22.46
C LEU A 339 -26.27 -9.59 23.91
N LEU A 340 -25.33 -8.67 24.14
CA LEU A 340 -25.02 -8.10 25.46
C LEU A 340 -26.09 -7.09 25.91
N VAL A 341 -26.58 -6.24 25.00
CA VAL A 341 -27.70 -5.32 25.27
C VAL A 341 -28.94 -6.11 25.68
N HIS A 342 -29.21 -7.23 25.00
CA HIS A 342 -30.34 -8.09 25.36
C HIS A 342 -30.16 -8.79 26.72
N GLN A 343 -28.93 -9.15 27.11
CA GLN A 343 -28.66 -9.69 28.45
C GLN A 343 -28.92 -8.65 29.55
N ARG A 344 -28.49 -7.41 29.35
CA ARG A 344 -28.72 -6.33 30.33
C ARG A 344 -30.20 -5.97 30.45
N SER A 345 -30.93 -5.92 29.34
CA SER A 345 -32.39 -5.70 29.36
C SER A 345 -33.11 -6.77 30.20
N ILE A 346 -32.70 -8.03 30.10
CA ILE A 346 -33.27 -9.13 30.89
C ILE A 346 -32.92 -8.98 32.38
N GLU A 347 -31.68 -8.60 32.70
CA GLU A 347 -31.22 -8.41 34.09
C GLU A 347 -31.87 -7.20 34.77
N GLU A 348 -32.09 -6.09 34.03
CA GLU A 348 -32.75 -4.88 34.53
C GLU A 348 -34.26 -5.11 34.76
N GLU A 349 -34.94 -5.84 33.88
CA GLU A 349 -36.33 -6.26 34.09
C GLU A 349 -36.45 -7.14 35.35
N MET A 350 -35.56 -8.11 35.55
CA MET A 350 -35.56 -8.95 36.77
C MET A 350 -35.24 -8.17 38.07
N GLN A 351 -34.46 -7.09 38.00
CA GLN A 351 -34.16 -6.26 39.19
C GLN A 351 -35.29 -5.29 39.56
N THR A 352 -35.97 -4.70 38.58
CA THR A 352 -37.12 -3.83 38.85
C THR A 352 -38.32 -4.57 39.48
N GLU A 353 -38.45 -5.88 39.26
CA GLU A 353 -39.46 -6.71 39.94
C GLU A 353 -39.09 -7.07 41.38
N SER A 354 -37.81 -7.00 41.76
CA SER A 354 -37.38 -7.29 43.15
C SER A 354 -37.67 -6.14 44.11
N GLU A 355 -37.75 -4.89 43.62
CA GLU A 355 -38.03 -3.71 44.46
C GLU A 355 -39.52 -3.35 44.58
N GLY A 356 -40.39 -3.91 43.74
CA GLY A 356 -41.86 -3.70 43.81
C GLY A 356 -42.57 -4.43 44.97
N GLY A 357 -41.84 -5.19 45.78
CA GLY A 357 -42.37 -6.09 46.81
C GLY A 357 -41.84 -5.83 48.22
N LYS A 358 -41.76 -4.59 48.70
CA LYS A 358 -41.60 -4.31 50.14
C LYS A 358 -42.60 -3.27 50.63
N GLY A 359 -43.79 -3.76 50.96
CA GLY A 359 -44.62 -3.15 51.98
C GLY A 359 -43.86 -3.15 53.32
N SER A 360 -43.75 -1.95 53.88
CA SER A 360 -43.39 -1.64 55.26
C SER A 360 -43.83 -2.71 56.27
N LEU A 361 -42.87 -3.32 56.98
CA LEU A 361 -43.04 -3.79 58.36
C LEU A 361 -41.68 -3.75 59.08
N ASN A 362 -41.62 -2.89 60.10
CA ASN A 362 -40.57 -2.81 61.11
C ASN A 362 -40.42 -4.14 61.86
N GLY A 363 -39.18 -4.59 62.08
CA GLY A 363 -38.88 -5.74 62.93
C GLY A 363 -37.37 -5.95 63.07
N GLN A 364 -36.86 -5.59 64.23
CA GLN A 364 -35.45 -5.53 64.66
C GLN A 364 -34.84 -6.92 64.94
N VAL A 365 -33.51 -6.97 65.13
CA VAL A 365 -32.63 -8.06 65.63
C VAL A 365 -32.05 -8.98 64.54
N GLY A 366 -30.74 -9.24 64.40
CA GLY A 366 -29.54 -8.90 65.17
C GLY A 366 -28.28 -9.50 64.50
N MET A 367 -27.12 -8.88 64.77
CA MET A 367 -25.72 -9.27 64.57
C MET A 367 -25.35 -10.67 64.02
N MET A 368 -24.34 -10.73 63.12
CA MET A 368 -22.95 -11.00 63.54
C MET A 368 -21.93 -10.79 62.41
N VAL A 369 -20.83 -10.13 62.81
CA VAL A 369 -19.58 -9.85 62.11
C VAL A 369 -18.69 -11.10 62.14
N THR A 370 -17.92 -11.36 61.07
CA THR A 370 -16.51 -11.79 61.20
C THR A 370 -15.70 -11.36 59.98
N GLU A 371 -14.62 -10.65 60.24
CA GLU A 371 -13.63 -10.10 59.30
C GLU A 371 -12.57 -11.14 58.88
N ARG A 372 -12.10 -11.02 57.61
CA ARG A 372 -10.70 -11.06 57.05
C ARG A 372 -9.69 -12.16 57.50
N PRO A 373 -8.59 -12.49 56.76
CA PRO A 373 -7.81 -11.62 55.84
C PRO A 373 -7.23 -12.27 54.54
N ARG A 374 -6.67 -11.42 53.68
CA ARG A 374 -5.77 -11.77 52.54
C ARG A 374 -4.41 -12.28 53.04
N PRO A 375 -3.68 -13.03 52.19
CA PRO A 375 -2.23 -12.88 52.09
C PRO A 375 -1.75 -12.39 50.71
N SER A 376 -0.58 -11.78 50.78
CA SER A 376 0.22 -11.03 49.81
C SER A 376 0.69 -11.79 48.57
N SER A 377 0.85 -11.05 47.48
CA SER A 377 1.56 -11.42 46.24
C SER A 377 3.05 -11.68 46.45
N PRO A 378 3.67 -12.54 45.62
CA PRO A 378 5.05 -12.35 45.19
C PRO A 378 5.16 -12.11 43.67
N SER A 379 6.15 -11.27 43.35
CA SER A 379 6.63 -10.81 42.05
C SER A 379 7.15 -11.90 41.11
N LEU A 380 6.88 -11.76 39.82
CA LEU A 380 7.45 -12.55 38.71
C LEU A 380 8.81 -11.99 38.25
N PRO A 381 9.80 -12.83 37.87
CA PRO A 381 10.99 -12.40 37.13
C PRO A 381 10.80 -12.49 35.59
N PRO A 382 11.71 -11.92 34.77
CA PRO A 382 11.51 -11.69 33.34
C PRO A 382 12.23 -12.71 32.45
N THR A 383 11.51 -13.37 31.52
CA THR A 383 12.00 -14.06 30.29
C THR A 383 10.77 -14.70 29.62
N ALA A 384 10.62 -14.91 28.31
CA ALA A 384 11.51 -14.93 27.17
C ALA A 384 10.68 -14.72 25.87
N VAL A 385 11.37 -14.36 24.80
CA VAL A 385 10.85 -14.19 23.44
C VAL A 385 10.73 -15.55 22.73
N GLY A 386 9.59 -15.80 22.08
CA GLY A 386 9.37 -16.80 21.01
C GLY A 386 8.50 -18.01 21.41
N PRO A 387 7.90 -18.80 20.47
CA PRO A 387 7.57 -18.58 19.05
C PRO A 387 6.07 -18.82 18.77
N GLY A 388 5.30 -17.78 18.40
CA GLY A 388 3.84 -17.86 18.21
C GLY A 388 3.41 -17.70 16.76
N TYR A 389 3.81 -18.60 15.86
CA TYR A 389 3.31 -18.58 14.47
C TYR A 389 2.88 -19.95 13.91
N GLN A 390 3.19 -21.06 14.60
CA GLN A 390 2.81 -22.39 14.12
C GLN A 390 1.33 -22.74 14.41
N GLY A 391 0.79 -22.32 15.57
CA GLY A 391 -0.57 -22.70 15.99
C GLY A 391 -1.72 -22.00 15.24
N LEU A 392 -1.44 -20.93 14.49
CA LEU A 392 -2.45 -20.16 13.75
C LEU A 392 -2.77 -20.76 12.37
N LEU A 393 -1.88 -21.57 11.81
CA LEU A 393 -2.11 -22.29 10.56
C LEU A 393 -3.01 -23.52 10.74
N ASP A 394 -2.98 -24.15 11.92
CA ASP A 394 -3.81 -25.32 12.23
C ASP A 394 -5.30 -24.97 12.43
N PHE A 395 -5.64 -23.71 12.72
CA PHE A 395 -7.03 -23.26 12.86
C PHE A 395 -7.73 -22.99 11.51
N MET A 396 -6.97 -22.83 10.42
CA MET A 396 -7.51 -22.52 9.08
C MET A 396 -7.68 -23.76 8.18
N GLN A 397 -7.50 -24.97 8.70
CA GLN A 397 -7.77 -26.24 8.01
C GLN A 397 -9.08 -26.93 8.45
N LEU A 398 -9.97 -26.20 9.13
CA LEU A 398 -11.35 -26.59 9.44
C LEU A 398 -12.31 -25.53 8.90
#